data_AF-A0A060BUF8-F1
#
_entry.id   AF-A0A060BUF8-F1
#
_cell.length_a   1.000
_cell.length_b   1.000
_cell.length_c   1.000
_cell.angle_alpha   90.00
_cell.angle_beta   90.00
_cell.angle_gamma   90.00
#
_symmetry.space_group_name_H-M   'P 1'
#
loop_
_entity.id
_entity.type
_entity.pdbx_description
1 polymer ?
#
loop_
_entity_poly.entity_id
_entity_poly.type
_entity_poly.pdbx_seq_one_letter_code
_entity_poly.pdbx_strand_id
1 'polypeptide(L)'
;MLGSSRGMDLPNNLQGVWNNDNKPAWECDIHSNINIQMNYWPSENTNLSECHLPFLHYIAAEALKENGSWQQIARKENNRGWAINTQSNI
;
A
#
# COMPACT_ATOMS: atom_id res chain seq x y z
N MET A 1 -5.36 5.97 -11.69
CA MET A 1 -3.96 5.50 -11.81
C MET A 1 -3.04 6.60 -12.33
N LEU A 2 -3.15 7.04 -13.59
CA LEU A 2 -2.31 8.14 -14.12
C LEU A 2 -2.29 9.41 -13.26
N GLY A 3 -3.44 9.81 -12.70
CA GLY A 3 -3.56 11.00 -11.85
C GLY A 3 -3.30 10.78 -10.36
N SER A 4 -2.94 9.56 -9.93
CA SER A 4 -2.91 9.21 -8.50
C SER A 4 -1.75 8.29 -8.08
N SER A 5 -1.07 7.63 -9.02
CA SER A 5 0.04 6.70 -8.76
C SER A 5 1.18 6.84 -9.77
N ARG A 6 1.35 8.03 -10.35
CA ARG A 6 2.46 8.33 -11.26
C ARG A 6 3.31 9.42 -10.64
N GLY A 7 4.59 9.14 -10.37
CA GLY A 7 5.52 10.10 -9.77
C GLY A 7 5.26 10.39 -8.29
N MET A 8 4.60 9.47 -7.58
CA MET A 8 4.33 9.55 -6.15
C MET A 8 5.16 8.50 -5.39
N ASP A 9 5.57 8.80 -4.16
CA ASP A 9 6.35 7.87 -3.32
C ASP A 9 5.47 6.82 -2.63
N LEU A 10 4.17 7.08 -2.52
CA LEU A 10 3.20 6.22 -1.85
C LEU A 10 2.17 5.68 -2.84
N PRO A 11 1.61 4.49 -2.56
CA PRO A 11 0.57 3.91 -3.40
C PRO A 11 -0.77 4.62 -3.20
N ASN A 12 -1.67 4.49 -4.19
CA ASN A 12 -3.09 4.82 -4.05
C ASN A 12 -3.69 4.20 -2.78
N ASN A 13 -4.28 5.03 -1.92
CA ASN A 13 -5.11 4.56 -0.82
C ASN A 13 -6.56 4.27 -1.29
N LEU A 14 -7.50 4.12 -0.36
CA LEU A 14 -8.92 3.87 -0.67
C LEU A 14 -9.58 4.92 -1.59
N GLN A 15 -9.08 6.15 -1.65
CA GLN A 15 -9.62 7.21 -2.51
C GLN A 15 -8.56 7.77 -3.49
N GLY A 16 -7.45 7.03 -3.70
CA GLY A 16 -6.33 7.48 -4.52
C GLY A 16 -5.55 8.61 -3.84
N VAL A 17 -5.77 9.84 -4.31
CA VAL A 17 -5.15 11.07 -3.75
C VAL A 17 -6.19 12.16 -3.44
N TRP A 18 -7.48 11.83 -3.56
CA TRP A 18 -8.56 12.81 -3.44
C TRP A 18 -9.40 12.51 -2.20
N ASN A 19 -9.33 13.39 -1.22
CA ASN A 19 -10.18 13.37 -0.03
C ASN A 19 -10.34 14.80 0.49
N ASN A 20 -11.54 15.16 0.95
CA ASN A 20 -11.85 16.48 1.51
C ASN A 20 -12.42 16.39 2.94
N ASP A 21 -12.36 15.20 3.55
CA ASP A 21 -12.85 14.96 4.91
C ASP A 21 -11.67 14.68 5.85
N ASN A 22 -11.71 15.20 7.07
CA ASN A 22 -10.73 14.89 8.12
C ASN A 22 -11.04 13.56 8.84
N LYS A 23 -12.22 12.97 8.61
CA LYS A 23 -12.64 11.65 9.11
C LYS A 23 -13.21 10.82 7.96
N PRO A 24 -12.41 10.53 6.92
CA PRO A 24 -12.89 9.79 5.77
C PRO A 24 -13.28 8.37 6.17
N ALA A 25 -14.18 7.76 5.39
CA ALA A 25 -14.57 6.37 5.63
C ALA A 25 -13.35 5.45 5.60
N TRP A 26 -13.22 4.61 6.63
CA TRP A 26 -12.08 3.71 6.85
C TRP A 26 -10.72 4.43 6.82
N GLU A 27 -10.67 5.67 7.32
CA GLU A 27 -9.46 6.50 7.40
C GLU A 27 -8.76 6.77 6.07
N CYS A 28 -9.39 6.43 4.93
CA CYS A 28 -8.77 6.50 3.62
C CYS A 28 -7.40 5.77 3.60
N ASP A 29 -7.31 4.63 4.29
CA ASP A 29 -6.05 3.92 4.54
C ASP A 29 -5.58 3.04 3.36
N ILE A 30 -4.49 2.31 3.57
CA ILE A 30 -4.10 1.21 2.70
C ILE A 30 -4.76 -0.07 3.24
N HIS A 31 -5.80 -0.52 2.53
CA HIS A 31 -6.55 -1.72 2.90
C HIS A 31 -6.11 -2.95 2.08
N SER A 32 -5.46 -3.90 2.73
CA SER A 32 -4.65 -4.95 2.11
C SER A 32 -5.32 -6.32 1.95
N ASN A 33 -6.60 -6.45 2.28
CA ASN A 33 -7.34 -7.71 2.05
C ASN A 33 -8.04 -7.80 0.68
N ILE A 34 -8.16 -6.69 -0.05
CA ILE A 34 -8.62 -6.66 -1.45
C ILE A 34 -8.40 -5.29 -2.14
N ASN A 35 -8.60 -4.18 -1.43
CA ASN A 35 -8.74 -2.85 -2.05
C ASN A 35 -7.46 -2.38 -2.72
N ILE A 36 -6.33 -2.46 -2.02
CA ILE A 36 -5.05 -2.03 -2.60
C ILE A 36 -4.68 -2.89 -3.80
N GLN A 37 -4.95 -4.19 -3.77
CA GLN A 37 -4.71 -5.07 -4.92
C GLN A 37 -5.58 -4.64 -6.11
N MET A 38 -6.87 -4.39 -5.88
CA MET A 38 -7.79 -3.91 -6.92
C MET A 38 -7.33 -2.60 -7.56
N ASN A 39 -6.78 -1.67 -6.77
CA ASN A 39 -6.23 -0.41 -7.29
C ASN A 39 -5.16 -0.64 -8.37
N TYR A 40 -4.44 -1.77 -8.33
CA TYR A 40 -3.31 -2.08 -9.21
C TYR A 40 -3.54 -3.22 -10.20
N TRP A 41 -4.67 -3.94 -10.14
CA TRP A 41 -5.03 -4.95 -11.15
C TRP A 41 -4.91 -4.48 -12.61
N PRO A 42 -5.31 -3.24 -12.99
CA PRO A 42 -5.19 -2.83 -14.38
C PRO A 42 -3.76 -2.43 -14.80
N SER A 43 -2.80 -2.26 -13.88
CA SER A 43 -1.51 -1.61 -14.18
C SER A 43 -0.78 -2.28 -15.34
N GLU A 44 -0.63 -3.60 -15.29
CA GLU A 44 0.13 -4.34 -16.31
C GLU A 44 -0.68 -4.55 -17.59
N ASN A 45 -1.93 -5.01 -17.45
CA ASN A 45 -2.75 -5.41 -18.60
C ASN A 45 -3.24 -4.21 -19.44
N THR A 46 -3.23 -3.00 -18.87
CA THR A 46 -3.57 -1.76 -19.57
C THR A 46 -2.36 -0.93 -19.98
N ASN A 47 -1.15 -1.53 -19.95
CA ASN A 47 0.10 -0.90 -20.38
C ASN A 47 0.44 0.38 -19.58
N LEU A 48 0.25 0.32 -18.26
CA LEU A 48 0.55 1.38 -17.29
C LEU A 48 1.50 0.87 -16.20
N SER A 49 2.45 -0.02 -16.56
CA SER A 49 3.37 -0.67 -15.61
C SER A 49 4.14 0.33 -14.75
N GLU A 50 4.46 1.52 -15.27
CA GLU A 50 5.13 2.58 -14.51
C GLU A 50 4.32 3.06 -13.30
N CYS A 51 2.99 2.94 -13.38
CA CYS A 51 2.10 3.30 -12.29
C CYS A 51 2.01 2.23 -11.21
N HIS A 52 2.54 1.02 -11.43
CA HIS A 52 2.58 -0.02 -10.40
C HIS A 52 3.74 0.18 -9.41
N LEU A 53 4.78 0.91 -9.83
CA LEU A 53 6.01 1.10 -9.07
C LEU A 53 5.80 1.66 -7.66
N PRO A 54 4.94 2.66 -7.39
CA PRO A 54 4.74 3.16 -6.03
C PRO A 54 4.28 2.07 -5.06
N PHE A 55 3.45 1.12 -5.52
CA PHE A 55 3.01 0.00 -4.69
C PHE A 55 4.10 -1.03 -4.46
N LEU A 56 4.84 -1.41 -5.51
CA LEU A 56 5.94 -2.36 -5.39
C LEU A 56 7.07 -1.81 -4.50
N HIS A 57 7.41 -0.53 -4.65
CA HIS A 57 8.40 0.15 -3.82
C HIS A 57 7.94 0.25 -2.37
N TYR A 58 6.67 0.57 -2.12
CA TYR A 58 6.10 0.59 -0.77
C TYR A 58 6.21 -0.78 -0.09
N ILE A 59 5.83 -1.87 -0.78
CA ILE A 59 5.98 -3.24 -0.24
C ILE A 59 7.43 -3.54 0.09
N ALA A 60 8.35 -3.28 -0.86
CA ALA A 60 9.76 -3.54 -0.67
C ALA A 60 10.35 -2.72 0.50
N ALA A 61 10.00 -1.44 0.59
CA ALA A 61 10.46 -0.55 1.64
C ALA A 61 9.97 -1.02 3.02
N GLU A 62 8.68 -1.27 3.20
CA GLU A 62 8.12 -1.68 4.49
C GLU A 62 8.56 -3.09 4.91
N ALA A 63 8.70 -4.02 3.97
CA ALA A 63 9.19 -5.37 4.23
C ALA A 63 10.67 -5.39 4.69
N LEU A 64 11.51 -4.54 4.09
CA LEU A 64 12.96 -4.50 4.32
C LEU A 64 13.37 -3.55 5.46
N LYS A 65 12.48 -2.67 5.91
CA LYS A 65 12.73 -1.73 7.00
C LYS A 65 13.15 -2.46 8.27
N GLU A 66 14.41 -2.28 8.67
CA GLU A 66 14.96 -2.92 9.85
C GLU A 66 14.18 -2.49 11.10
N ASN A 67 13.70 -3.48 11.87
CA ASN A 67 12.81 -3.24 13.01
C ASN A 67 11.54 -2.46 12.63
N GLY A 68 11.11 -2.49 11.36
CA GLY A 68 9.87 -1.91 10.88
C GLY A 68 8.64 -2.65 11.40
N SER A 69 7.46 -2.03 11.24
CA SER A 69 6.19 -2.56 11.77
C SER A 69 5.90 -3.97 11.26
N TRP A 70 6.13 -4.25 9.96
CA TRP A 70 5.84 -5.56 9.38
C TRP A 70 6.75 -6.66 9.93
N GLN A 71 8.03 -6.38 10.14
CA GLN A 71 8.95 -7.30 10.79
C GLN A 71 8.58 -7.51 12.27
N GLN A 72 8.18 -6.45 12.97
CA GLN A 72 7.73 -6.54 14.36
C GLN A 72 6.48 -7.42 14.50
N ILE A 73 5.52 -7.34 13.57
CA ILE A 73 4.33 -8.20 13.57
C ILE A 73 4.74 -9.67 13.44
N ALA A 74 5.59 -10.02 12.48
CA ALA A 74 6.07 -11.39 12.33
C ALA A 74 6.80 -11.90 13.59
N ARG A 75 7.65 -11.06 14.20
CA ARG A 75 8.38 -11.40 15.43
C ARG A 75 7.47 -11.62 16.64
N LYS A 76 6.37 -10.87 16.76
CA LYS A 76 5.36 -11.09 17.82
C LYS A 76 4.74 -12.48 17.74
N GLU A 77 4.61 -13.01 16.54
CA GLU A 77 4.13 -14.37 16.26
C GLU A 77 5.27 -15.41 16.24
N ASN A 78 6.47 -15.08 16.76
CA ASN A 78 7.66 -15.93 16.78
C ASN A 78 8.13 -16.42 15.39
N ASN A 79 7.89 -15.62 14.35
CA ASN A 79 8.26 -15.91 12.97
C ASN A 79 9.40 -15.02 12.46
N ARG A 80 10.12 -15.52 11.45
CA ARG A 80 11.07 -14.73 10.64
C ARG A 80 10.32 -13.99 9.53
N GLY A 81 10.99 -13.02 8.89
CA GLY A 81 10.42 -12.28 7.76
C GLY A 81 9.53 -11.13 8.21
N TRP A 82 8.42 -10.94 7.52
CA TRP A 82 7.49 -9.83 7.72
C TRP A 82 6.05 -10.30 7.54
N ALA A 83 5.11 -9.63 8.22
CA ALA A 83 3.69 -9.86 8.12
C ALA A 83 2.94 -8.53 8.25
N ILE A 84 1.76 -8.44 7.66
CA ILE A 84 0.93 -7.24 7.62
C ILE A 84 -0.51 -7.63 7.96
N ASN A 85 -1.19 -6.76 8.71
CA ASN A 85 -2.63 -6.87 8.95
C ASN A 85 -3.41 -6.16 7.84
N THR A 86 -4.72 -6.38 7.79
CA THR A 86 -5.59 -5.78 6.77
C THR A 86 -5.45 -4.26 6.63
N GLN A 87 -5.34 -3.54 7.75
CA GLN A 87 -5.27 -2.08 7.78
C GLN A 87 -3.83 -1.63 7.96
N SER A 88 -3.40 -0.66 7.16
CA SER A 88 -2.11 0.02 7.30
C SER A 88 -2.31 1.50 7.02
N ASN A 89 -1.95 2.33 7.99
CA ASN A 89 -1.97 3.77 7.81
C ASN A 89 -0.68 4.22 7.11
N ILE A 90 -0.82 5.30 6.35
CA ILE A 90 0.30 6.06 5.77
C ILE A 90 0.93 6.94 6.86
#